data_AF-V5FLB9-F1
#
_entry.id   AF-V5FLB9-F1
#
_cell.length_a   1.000
_cell.length_b   1.000
_cell.length_c   1.000
_cell.angle_alpha   90.00
_cell.angle_beta   90.00
_cell.angle_gamma   90.00
#
_symmetry.space_group_name_H-M   'P 1'
#
loop_
_entity.id
_entity.type
_entity.pdbx_description
1 polymer ?
#
loop_
_entity_poly.entity_id
_entity_poly.type
_entity_poly.pdbx_seq_one_letter_code
_entity_poly.pdbx_strand_id
1 'polypeptide(L)'
;MATGPKTAPSAEKSKIQGPAEFRTRLDLAETATVVSQLSDKAITLLTRYSQEQSSIFKIMDRLLAKSLKGLLWDPAVLWESPARGVVVKCSEDIVAKVIIGNRDYTEYTSMQYLENWAPDIPAPRPHGLIALGPFRVIFMSYTQDVTLAEPNEDSSTR
;
A
#
# COMPACT_ATOMS: atom_id res chain seq x y z
N MET A 1 -35.53 0.87 51.24
CA MET A 1 -36.43 0.13 50.33
C MET A 1 -36.57 0.92 49.04
N ALA A 2 -35.88 0.49 47.97
CA ALA A 2 -36.20 0.78 46.56
C ALA A 2 -35.23 -0.04 45.71
N THR A 3 -35.70 -1.20 45.24
CA THR A 3 -35.00 -2.15 44.37
C THR A 3 -35.20 -1.74 42.91
N GLY A 4 -34.12 -1.44 42.19
CA GLY A 4 -34.10 -1.31 40.72
C GLY A 4 -33.66 -2.62 40.07
N PRO A 5 -34.19 -2.99 38.88
CA PRO A 5 -33.94 -4.29 38.29
C PRO A 5 -32.49 -4.42 37.80
N LYS A 6 -31.87 -5.54 38.16
CA LYS A 6 -30.53 -5.95 37.74
C LYS A 6 -30.63 -6.56 36.34
N THR A 7 -30.35 -5.76 35.32
CA THR A 7 -30.35 -6.24 33.92
C THR A 7 -29.15 -7.16 33.71
N ALA A 8 -29.42 -8.39 33.27
CA ALA A 8 -28.41 -9.39 32.91
C ALA A 8 -27.55 -8.90 31.74
N PRO A 9 -26.27 -9.33 31.63
CA PRO A 9 -25.49 -9.10 30.43
C PRO A 9 -26.07 -10.00 29.32
N SER A 10 -26.84 -9.40 28.41
CA SER A 10 -27.27 -10.07 27.19
C SER A 10 -26.04 -10.37 26.34
N ALA A 11 -25.75 -11.66 26.18
CA ALA A 11 -24.76 -12.15 25.25
C ALA A 11 -25.29 -11.95 23.82
N GLU A 12 -25.00 -10.80 23.24
CA GLU A 12 -24.98 -10.62 21.79
C GLU A 12 -23.52 -10.51 21.37
N LYS A 13 -22.88 -11.68 21.20
CA LYS A 13 -21.73 -11.81 20.31
C LYS A 13 -22.25 -11.56 18.89
N SER A 14 -22.47 -10.30 18.54
CA SER A 14 -22.44 -9.88 17.16
C SER A 14 -21.06 -10.28 16.63
N LYS A 15 -21.06 -11.30 15.77
CA LYS A 15 -19.89 -11.69 14.97
C LYS A 15 -19.31 -10.40 14.41
N ILE A 16 -18.17 -9.98 14.94
CA ILE A 16 -17.33 -8.98 14.29
C ILE A 16 -16.87 -9.67 13.01
N GLN A 17 -17.64 -9.46 11.94
CA GLN A 17 -17.19 -9.79 10.61
C GLN A 17 -16.03 -8.82 10.36
N GLY A 18 -14.81 -9.33 10.53
CA GLY A 18 -13.60 -8.54 10.39
C GLY A 18 -13.61 -7.81 9.04
N PRO A 19 -12.99 -6.62 8.95
CA PRO A 19 -12.90 -5.92 7.68
C PRO A 19 -12.28 -6.85 6.64
N ALA A 20 -12.86 -6.86 5.45
CA ALA A 20 -12.38 -7.69 4.34
C ALA A 20 -10.89 -7.43 4.13
N GLU A 21 -10.09 -8.50 4.11
CA GLU A 21 -8.63 -8.48 3.92
C GLU A 21 -8.28 -7.53 2.77
N PHE A 22 -7.29 -6.63 2.93
CA PHE A 22 -6.93 -5.59 1.95
C PHE A 22 -7.03 -6.07 0.49
N ARG A 23 -6.52 -7.27 0.24
CA ARG A 23 -6.49 -7.94 -1.06
C ARG A 23 -7.86 -8.04 -1.72
N THR A 24 -8.89 -8.44 -0.98
CA THR A 24 -10.27 -8.55 -1.48
C THR A 24 -10.86 -7.19 -1.89
N ARG A 25 -10.36 -6.08 -1.32
CA ARG A 25 -10.83 -4.74 -1.64
C ARG A 25 -10.27 -4.25 -2.98
N LEU A 26 -9.16 -4.81 -3.46
CA LEU A 26 -8.60 -4.46 -4.77
C LEU A 26 -9.58 -4.76 -5.92
N ASP A 27 -10.52 -5.68 -5.73
CA ASP A 27 -11.56 -6.01 -6.72
C ASP A 27 -12.50 -4.84 -7.01
N LEU A 28 -12.60 -3.85 -6.11
CA LEU A 28 -13.36 -2.62 -6.33
C LEU A 28 -12.77 -1.73 -7.45
N ALA A 29 -11.51 -1.95 -7.85
CA ALA A 29 -10.87 -1.17 -8.88
C ALA A 29 -10.91 -1.87 -10.24
N GLU A 30 -11.64 -1.32 -11.20
CA GLU A 30 -11.69 -1.89 -12.56
C GLU A 30 -10.57 -1.39 -13.47
N THR A 31 -10.06 -0.19 -13.21
CA THR A 31 -9.11 0.51 -14.09
C THR A 31 -7.97 1.10 -13.29
N ALA A 32 -6.83 1.27 -13.95
CA ALA A 32 -5.67 1.95 -13.39
C ALA A 32 -5.15 2.99 -14.38
N THR A 33 -4.66 4.12 -13.86
CA THR A 33 -4.01 5.17 -14.66
C THR A 33 -2.69 5.59 -14.02
N VAL A 34 -1.67 5.76 -14.86
CA VAL A 34 -0.38 6.29 -14.42
C VAL A 34 -0.55 7.79 -14.16
N VAL A 35 -0.38 8.22 -12.91
CA VAL A 35 -0.48 9.62 -12.51
C VAL A 35 0.89 10.30 -12.62
N SER A 36 1.94 9.58 -12.24
CA SER A 36 3.33 10.05 -12.31
C SER A 36 4.20 8.97 -12.92
N GLN A 37 5.22 9.38 -13.68
CA GLN A 37 6.10 8.49 -14.43
C GLN A 37 6.63 7.34 -13.56
N LEU A 38 6.53 6.12 -14.10
CA LEU A 38 7.07 4.92 -13.47
C LEU A 38 8.55 4.78 -13.82
N SER A 39 9.35 4.46 -12.81
CA SER A 39 10.75 4.07 -13.01
C SER A 39 10.86 2.70 -13.70
N ASP A 40 12.01 2.42 -14.32
CA ASP A 40 12.28 1.13 -14.97
C ASP A 40 12.09 -0.07 -14.01
N LYS A 41 12.41 0.12 -12.74
CA LYS A 41 12.20 -0.89 -11.69
C LYS A 41 10.72 -1.21 -11.48
N ALA A 42 9.88 -0.17 -11.38
CA ALA A 42 8.43 -0.32 -11.23
C ALA A 42 7.78 -0.94 -12.47
N ILE A 43 8.22 -0.51 -13.67
CA ILE A 43 7.75 -1.10 -14.94
C ILE A 43 8.10 -2.59 -15.00
N THR A 44 9.36 -2.93 -14.70
CA THR A 44 9.84 -4.32 -14.67
C THR A 44 9.00 -5.20 -13.75
N LEU A 45 8.60 -4.69 -12.57
CA LEU A 45 7.72 -5.41 -11.65
C LEU A 45 6.33 -5.65 -12.25
N LEU A 46 5.72 -4.64 -12.87
CA LEU A 46 4.39 -4.75 -13.47
C LEU A 46 4.35 -5.69 -14.67
N THR A 47 5.39 -5.66 -15.52
CA THR A 47 5.48 -6.49 -16.73
C THR A 47 5.47 -7.99 -16.40
N ARG A 48 6.01 -8.42 -15.24
CA ARG A 48 5.96 -9.83 -14.80
C ARG A 48 4.52 -10.35 -14.66
N TYR A 49 3.58 -9.46 -14.37
CA TYR A 49 2.16 -9.78 -14.19
C TYR A 49 1.31 -9.35 -15.40
N SER A 50 1.92 -9.01 -16.52
CA SER A 50 1.22 -8.68 -17.77
C SER A 50 1.14 -9.92 -18.66
N GLN A 51 -0.07 -10.33 -19.00
CA GLN A 51 -0.32 -11.32 -20.06
C GLN A 51 -1.19 -10.63 -21.12
N GLU A 52 -0.65 -10.49 -22.34
CA GLU A 52 -1.18 -10.02 -23.64
C GLU A 52 -2.72 -10.03 -23.86
N GLN A 53 -3.41 -9.38 -24.83
CA GLN A 53 -3.17 -8.41 -25.93
C GLN A 53 -4.55 -7.78 -26.31
N SER A 54 -4.51 -6.54 -26.85
CA SER A 54 -5.47 -5.87 -27.79
C SER A 54 -6.89 -5.40 -27.39
N SER A 55 -6.99 -4.11 -26.98
CA SER A 55 -7.84 -3.02 -27.54
C SER A 55 -7.31 -1.70 -26.93
N ILE A 56 -6.28 -1.17 -27.58
CA ILE A 56 -5.10 -0.56 -26.93
C ILE A 56 -5.44 0.33 -25.72
N PHE A 57 -6.23 1.39 -25.84
CA PHE A 57 -6.40 2.33 -24.72
C PHE A 57 -7.23 1.82 -23.54
N LYS A 58 -8.45 1.30 -23.75
CA LYS A 58 -9.26 0.73 -22.65
C LYS A 58 -8.67 -0.56 -22.10
N ILE A 59 -7.96 -1.32 -22.95
CA ILE A 59 -7.23 -2.50 -22.50
C ILE A 59 -5.96 -2.11 -21.75
N MET A 60 -5.27 -1.02 -22.05
CA MET A 60 -4.11 -0.58 -21.27
C MET A 60 -4.49 -0.30 -19.81
N ASP A 61 -5.55 0.45 -19.55
CA ASP A 61 -5.97 0.77 -18.16
C ASP A 61 -6.40 -0.48 -17.37
N ARG A 62 -7.10 -1.42 -18.03
CA ARG A 62 -7.54 -2.69 -17.42
C ARG A 62 -6.41 -3.69 -17.26
N LEU A 63 -5.49 -3.76 -18.22
CA LEU A 63 -4.27 -4.58 -18.13
C LEU A 63 -3.37 -4.05 -17.03
N LEU A 64 -3.19 -2.74 -16.92
CA LEU A 64 -2.45 -2.12 -15.83
C LEU A 64 -3.09 -2.46 -14.49
N ALA A 65 -4.43 -2.34 -14.38
CA ALA A 65 -5.14 -2.75 -13.18
C ALA A 65 -4.91 -4.24 -12.86
N LYS A 66 -5.02 -5.13 -13.84
CA LYS A 66 -4.79 -6.57 -13.68
C LYS A 66 -3.36 -6.87 -13.21
N SER A 67 -2.35 -6.30 -13.87
CA SER A 67 -0.94 -6.48 -13.52
C SER A 67 -0.64 -5.93 -12.14
N LEU A 68 -1.19 -4.76 -11.80
CA LEU A 68 -1.03 -4.15 -10.49
C LEU A 68 -1.70 -4.98 -9.38
N LYS A 69 -2.91 -5.49 -9.61
CA LYS A 69 -3.57 -6.41 -8.67
C LYS A 69 -2.77 -7.68 -8.46
N GLY A 70 -2.25 -8.28 -9.54
CA GLY A 70 -1.37 -9.45 -9.45
C GLY A 70 -0.13 -9.17 -8.62
N LEU A 71 0.54 -8.04 -8.89
CA LEU A 71 1.70 -7.58 -8.14
C LEU A 71 1.39 -7.28 -6.67
N LEU A 72 0.20 -6.82 -6.32
CA LEU A 72 -0.17 -6.50 -4.93
C LEU A 72 -0.70 -7.72 -4.16
N TRP A 73 -1.09 -8.79 -4.86
CA TRP A 73 -1.65 -9.98 -4.25
C TRP A 73 -0.57 -10.89 -3.67
N ASP A 74 0.48 -11.12 -4.45
CA ASP A 74 1.57 -12.08 -4.17
C ASP A 74 2.53 -11.70 -3.01
N PRO A 75 2.97 -10.43 -2.86
CA PRO A 75 4.09 -10.13 -1.99
C PRO A 75 3.76 -10.13 -0.50
N ALA A 76 4.82 -10.14 0.32
CA ALA A 76 4.74 -10.03 1.77
C ALA A 76 4.20 -8.65 2.20
N VAL A 77 3.20 -8.67 3.09
CA VAL A 77 2.66 -7.46 3.73
C VAL A 77 3.63 -7.02 4.82
N LEU A 78 4.17 -5.81 4.69
CA LEU A 78 5.04 -5.19 5.69
C LEU A 78 4.23 -4.46 6.76
N TRP A 79 3.10 -3.87 6.36
CA TRP A 79 2.23 -3.13 7.27
C TRP A 79 0.82 -3.02 6.71
N GLU A 80 -0.20 -3.08 7.57
CA GLU A 80 -1.60 -2.93 7.17
C GLU A 80 -2.39 -2.12 8.21
N SER A 81 -3.31 -1.30 7.70
CA SER A 81 -4.33 -0.61 8.48
C SER A 81 -5.62 -0.53 7.68
N PRO A 82 -6.77 -0.98 8.22
CA PRO A 82 -8.06 -0.93 7.51
C PRO A 82 -8.45 0.48 7.02
N ALA A 83 -8.02 1.52 7.75
CA ALA A 83 -8.35 2.92 7.48
C ALA A 83 -7.32 3.64 6.61
N ARG A 84 -6.05 3.23 6.61
CA ARG A 84 -4.96 3.94 5.93
C ARG A 84 -4.42 3.20 4.72
N GLY A 85 -4.64 1.89 4.65
CA GLY A 85 -4.19 1.03 3.56
C GLY A 85 -3.07 0.07 3.96
N VAL A 86 -2.22 -0.31 3.02
CA VAL A 86 -1.22 -1.37 3.20
C VAL A 86 0.11 -0.97 2.58
N VAL A 87 1.19 -1.58 3.06
CA VAL A 87 2.52 -1.55 2.45
C VAL A 87 2.94 -2.99 2.17
N VAL A 88 3.30 -3.28 0.92
CA VAL A 88 3.78 -4.59 0.50
C VAL A 88 5.20 -4.50 -0.06
N LYS A 89 6.02 -5.53 0.19
CA LYS A 89 7.40 -5.63 -0.33
C LYS A 89 7.37 -6.26 -1.73
N CYS A 90 7.47 -5.45 -2.78
CA CYS A 90 7.42 -5.94 -4.16
C CYS A 90 8.75 -6.56 -4.63
N SER A 91 9.87 -6.14 -4.05
CA SER A 91 11.22 -6.65 -4.31
C SER A 91 12.18 -6.22 -3.20
N GLU A 92 13.48 -6.50 -3.34
CA GLU A 92 14.48 -6.13 -2.34
C GLU A 92 14.64 -4.61 -2.15
N ASP A 93 14.34 -3.82 -3.17
CA ASP A 93 14.57 -2.37 -3.17
C ASP A 93 13.30 -1.54 -3.44
N ILE A 94 12.15 -2.18 -3.68
CA ILE A 94 10.87 -1.50 -3.95
C ILE A 94 9.76 -2.03 -3.04
N VAL A 95 9.06 -1.09 -2.39
CA VAL A 95 7.76 -1.31 -1.76
C VAL A 95 6.66 -0.61 -2.54
N ALA A 96 5.45 -1.15 -2.45
CA ALA A 96 4.24 -0.47 -2.88
C ALA A 96 3.37 -0.14 -1.67
N LYS A 97 3.09 1.16 -1.48
CA LYS A 97 2.09 1.62 -0.52
C LYS A 97 0.77 1.85 -1.23
N VAL A 98 -0.28 1.17 -0.76
CA VAL A 98 -1.63 1.35 -1.27
C VAL A 98 -2.43 2.14 -0.25
N ILE A 99 -2.84 3.35 -0.64
CA ILE A 99 -3.62 4.26 0.19
C ILE A 99 -5.10 4.11 -0.14
N ILE A 100 -5.91 4.08 0.92
CA ILE A 100 -7.36 3.90 0.85
C ILE A 100 -8.04 5.19 1.33
N GLY A 101 -9.12 5.59 0.65
CA GLY A 101 -10.00 6.67 1.10
C GLY A 101 -9.46 8.09 0.86
N ASN A 102 -8.17 8.24 0.57
CA ASN A 102 -7.58 9.50 0.14
C ASN A 102 -7.33 9.50 -1.38
N ARG A 103 -7.70 10.60 -2.05
CA ARG A 103 -7.50 10.80 -3.49
C ARG A 103 -6.37 11.77 -3.81
N ASP A 104 -5.84 12.48 -2.82
CA ASP A 104 -4.71 13.40 -3.00
C ASP A 104 -3.39 12.67 -3.25
N TYR A 105 -2.37 13.45 -3.60
CA TYR A 105 -1.04 12.97 -3.93
C TYR A 105 0.04 13.56 -3.01
N THR A 106 -0.36 14.09 -1.84
CA THR A 106 0.51 14.86 -0.95
C THR A 106 1.72 14.04 -0.51
N GLU A 107 1.51 12.76 -0.18
CA GLU A 107 2.58 11.85 0.23
C GLU A 107 3.60 11.65 -0.91
N TYR A 108 3.13 11.44 -2.14
CA TYR A 108 3.99 11.29 -3.30
C TYR A 108 4.75 12.57 -3.62
N THR A 109 4.07 13.72 -3.67
CA THR A 109 4.72 15.00 -3.99
C THR A 109 5.68 15.45 -2.90
N SER A 110 5.44 15.11 -1.63
CA SER A 110 6.38 15.37 -0.54
C SER A 110 7.66 14.55 -0.71
N MET A 111 7.57 13.28 -1.13
CA MET A 111 8.76 12.47 -1.43
C MET A 111 9.54 13.03 -2.63
N GLN A 112 8.85 13.47 -3.68
CA GLN A 112 9.51 14.16 -4.80
C GLN A 112 10.20 15.45 -4.35
N TYR A 113 9.57 16.22 -3.46
CA TYR A 113 10.18 17.43 -2.90
C TYR A 113 11.46 17.07 -2.13
N LEU A 114 11.42 16.06 -1.26
CA LEU A 114 12.59 15.61 -0.51
C LEU A 114 13.72 15.11 -1.41
N GLU A 115 13.40 14.32 -2.45
CA GLU A 115 14.39 13.85 -3.41
C GLU A 115 15.11 15.01 -4.14
N ASN A 116 14.37 16.04 -4.53
CA ASN A 116 14.92 17.16 -5.29
C ASN A 116 15.65 18.20 -4.42
N TRP A 117 15.14 18.46 -3.21
CA TRP A 117 15.57 19.60 -2.39
C TRP A 117 16.33 19.19 -1.12
N ALA A 118 16.22 17.95 -0.69
CA ALA A 118 16.90 17.43 0.50
C ALA A 118 17.35 15.97 0.30
N PRO A 119 18.18 15.69 -0.73
CA PRO A 119 18.58 14.32 -1.09
C PRO A 119 19.40 13.62 -0.01
N ASP A 120 19.98 14.36 0.92
CA ASP A 120 20.74 13.82 2.05
C ASP A 120 19.83 13.27 3.17
N ILE A 121 18.54 13.60 3.16
CA ILE A 121 17.57 13.02 4.10
C ILE A 121 17.29 11.58 3.66
N PRO A 122 17.44 10.58 4.56
CA PRO A 122 17.18 9.17 4.27
C PRO A 122 15.66 8.88 4.24
N ALA A 123 14.97 9.48 3.29
CA ALA A 123 13.56 9.26 3.01
C ALA A 123 13.37 8.36 1.79
N PRO A 124 12.25 7.61 1.68
CA PRO A 124 11.95 6.83 0.50
C PRO A 124 11.98 7.69 -0.78
N ARG A 125 12.56 7.12 -1.84
CA ARG A 125 12.63 7.75 -3.17
C ARG A 125 11.44 7.31 -4.01
N PRO A 126 10.74 8.22 -4.70
CA PRO A 126 9.56 7.87 -5.47
C PRO A 126 9.93 7.11 -6.76
N HIS A 127 9.27 5.98 -6.99
CA HIS A 127 9.45 5.13 -8.18
C HIS A 127 8.23 5.11 -9.11
N GLY A 128 7.18 5.85 -8.77
CA GLY A 128 5.99 6.05 -9.60
C GLY A 128 4.70 6.11 -8.81
N LEU A 129 3.64 6.59 -9.44
CA LEU A 129 2.30 6.70 -8.85
C LEU A 129 1.23 6.23 -9.82
N ILE A 130 0.38 5.33 -9.37
CA ILE A 130 -0.77 4.82 -10.11
C ILE A 130 -2.05 5.08 -9.31
N ALA A 131 -3.07 5.62 -9.97
CA ALA A 131 -4.43 5.61 -9.45
C ALA A 131 -5.10 4.30 -9.86
N LEU A 132 -5.45 3.44 -8.90
CA LEU A 132 -6.13 2.17 -9.13
C LEU A 132 -7.55 2.29 -8.57
N GLY A 133 -8.51 2.72 -9.40
CA GLY A 133 -9.87 3.06 -8.96
C GLY A 133 -9.87 3.99 -7.72
N PRO A 134 -10.43 3.57 -6.57
CA PRO A 134 -10.45 4.36 -5.34
C PRO A 134 -9.10 4.39 -4.58
N PHE A 135 -8.10 3.64 -5.03
CA PHE A 135 -6.81 3.49 -4.37
C PHE A 135 -5.74 4.38 -5.02
N ARG A 136 -4.70 4.67 -4.23
CA ARG A 136 -3.44 5.25 -4.74
C ARG A 136 -2.32 4.28 -4.45
N VAL A 137 -1.57 3.90 -5.47
CA VAL A 137 -0.43 3.00 -5.32
C VAL A 137 0.84 3.78 -5.60
N ILE A 138 1.62 3.99 -4.54
CA ILE A 138 2.93 4.63 -4.63
C ILE A 138 3.99 3.54 -4.64
N PHE A 139 4.80 3.50 -5.69
CA PHE A 139 6.05 2.75 -5.69
C PHE A 139 7.13 3.64 -5.10
N MET A 140 7.91 3.11 -4.16
CA MET A 140 9.00 3.85 -3.53
C MET A 140 10.12 2.91 -3.09
N SER A 141 11.30 3.48 -2.84
CA SER A 141 12.46 2.70 -2.40
C SER A 141 12.19 2.05 -1.05
N TYR A 142 12.69 0.83 -0.88
CA TYR A 142 12.69 0.14 0.39
C TYR A 142 14.03 0.35 1.11
N THR A 143 13.98 0.78 2.36
CA THR A 143 15.16 0.85 3.23
C THR A 143 15.08 -0.30 4.23
N GLN A 144 16.06 -1.19 4.18
CA GLN A 144 16.19 -2.30 5.12
C GLN A 144 16.84 -1.78 6.39
N ASP A 145 16.02 -1.33 7.35
CA ASP A 145 16.49 -0.88 8.65
C ASP A 145 15.57 -1.34 9.77
N VAL A 146 16.14 -1.41 10.98
CA VAL A 146 15.37 -1.65 12.21
C VAL A 146 14.58 -0.41 12.57
N THR A 147 13.31 -0.60 12.94
CA THR A 147 12.51 0.51 13.46
C THR A 147 13.07 0.95 14.82
N LEU A 148 12.99 2.25 15.12
CA LEU A 148 13.48 2.83 16.38
C LEU A 148 12.86 2.23 17.66
N ALA A 149 11.79 1.44 17.54
CA ALA A 149 11.13 0.77 18.66
C ALA A 149 11.92 -0.44 19.17
N GLU A 150 12.89 -0.95 18.40
CA GLU A 150 13.78 -2.02 18.84
C GLU A 150 15.11 -1.42 19.30
N PRO A 151 15.44 -1.49 20.60
CA PRO A 151 16.76 -1.08 21.07
C PRO A 151 17.80 -2.00 20.43
N ASN A 152 18.81 -1.43 19.79
CA ASN A 152 20.01 -2.16 19.40
C ASN A 152 20.59 -2.79 20.68
N GLU A 153 20.63 -4.12 20.78
CA GLU A 153 21.35 -4.84 21.85
C GLU A 153 22.89 -4.72 21.71
N ASP A 154 23.38 -3.66 21.08
CA ASP A 154 24.80 -3.32 20.99
C ASP A 154 25.09 -2.03 21.77
N SER A 155 24.80 -2.09 23.07
CA SER A 155 25.54 -1.30 24.05
C SER A 155 26.29 -2.25 25.00
N SER A 156 27.10 -3.14 24.42
CA SER A 156 28.05 -3.93 25.21
C SER A 156 29.31 -3.10 25.46
N THR A 157 29.45 -2.68 26.71
CA THR A 157 30.70 -2.53 27.46
C THR A 157 31.81 -1.69 26.82
N ARG A 158 31.98 -0.45 27.30
CA ARG A 158 33.27 0.10 27.76
C ARG A 158 33.09 1.35 28.58
#